data_AF-A0A949B3J4-F1
#
_entry.id   AF-A0A949B3J4-F1
#
_cell.length_a   1.000
_cell.length_b   1.000
_cell.length_c   1.000
_cell.angle_alpha   90.00
_cell.angle_beta   90.00
_cell.angle_gamma   90.00
#
_symmetry.space_group_name_H-M   'P 1'
#
loop_
_entity.id
_entity.type
_entity.pdbx_description
1 polymer ?
#
loop_
_entity_poly.entity_id
_entity_poly.type
_entity_poly.pdbx_seq_one_letter_code
_entity_poly.pdbx_strand_id
1 'polypeptide(L)'
;MAQQVRPDAVAARAWQSASSIVLAWPELTISWADWYDRPAHLIVQSSSGVTLHYAGGEGPVLTADGAEAQLRWADVEYFDLSNQLGLDWADHWGHPTVPVQPTAKSAIYTAIAALVGPDDAWTARPAKILFRTEDPLDDPLAVFRLLSAFPSLMTTVQWYASQLSLGLRRASAGRELAWHEPLWQVSRNGQAVAVLDEAGRVHLARVSTNDDNLADLLELVADDADWVAGGFSFDILAALDGLDGDVDALVALIVPGARHAFGPRRSWSPAAPGQEPVNPRRLEP
;
A
#
# COMPACT_ATOMS: atom_id res chain seq x y z
N MET A 1 20.03 -26.25 6.56
CA MET A 1 19.11 -25.71 7.57
C MET A 1 18.35 -24.58 6.90
N ALA A 2 17.04 -24.74 6.66
CA ALA A 2 16.22 -23.68 6.09
C ALA A 2 16.18 -22.52 7.09
N GLN A 3 16.69 -21.36 6.68
CA GLN A 3 16.66 -20.15 7.48
C GLN A 3 15.18 -19.77 7.61
N GLN A 4 14.65 -19.83 8.84
CA GLN A 4 13.25 -19.52 9.12
C GLN A 4 13.06 -18.03 8.83
N VAL A 5 12.52 -17.71 7.66
CA VAL A 5 12.28 -16.33 7.23
C VAL A 5 11.30 -15.71 8.22
N ARG A 6 11.66 -14.57 8.80
CA ARG A 6 10.77 -13.87 9.73
C ARG A 6 9.47 -13.50 8.99
N PRO A 7 8.29 -13.64 9.63
CA PRO A 7 7.01 -13.26 9.03
C PRO A 7 7.00 -11.84 8.45
N ASP A 8 7.75 -10.92 9.06
CA ASP A 8 7.81 -9.52 8.65
C ASP A 8 8.65 -9.31 7.38
N ALA A 9 9.75 -10.04 7.24
CA ALA A 9 10.55 -10.07 6.00
C ALA A 9 9.75 -10.67 4.83
N VAL A 10 8.83 -11.60 5.10
CA VAL A 10 7.88 -12.11 4.09
C VAL A 10 6.86 -11.04 3.70
N ALA A 11 6.34 -10.26 4.65
CA ALA A 11 5.40 -9.19 4.38
C ALA A 11 6.03 -8.06 3.54
N ALA A 12 7.24 -7.64 3.88
CA ALA A 12 8.03 -6.68 3.12
C ALA A 12 8.18 -7.08 1.65
N ARG A 13 8.63 -8.32 1.44
CA ARG A 13 8.85 -8.94 0.14
C ARG A 13 7.57 -9.07 -0.65
N ALA A 14 6.48 -9.47 0.00
CA ALA A 14 5.16 -9.56 -0.60
C ALA A 14 4.68 -8.20 -1.12
N TRP A 15 4.78 -7.14 -0.31
CA TRP A 15 4.39 -5.80 -0.72
C TRP A 15 5.24 -5.26 -1.87
N GLN A 16 6.57 -5.46 -1.83
CA GLN A 16 7.45 -5.06 -2.93
C GLN A 16 7.04 -5.75 -4.23
N SER A 17 6.95 -7.08 -4.23
CA SER A 17 6.54 -7.87 -5.39
C SER A 17 5.15 -7.47 -5.91
N ALA A 18 4.16 -7.38 -5.01
CA ALA A 18 2.79 -7.03 -5.37
C ALA A 18 2.69 -5.62 -5.97
N SER A 19 3.39 -4.64 -5.40
CA SER A 19 3.40 -3.27 -5.92
C SER A 19 4.01 -3.18 -7.32
N SER A 20 5.12 -3.90 -7.57
CA SER A 20 5.75 -3.95 -8.90
C SER A 20 4.85 -4.61 -9.94
N ILE A 21 4.13 -5.66 -9.56
CA ILE A 21 3.16 -6.33 -10.44
C ILE A 21 2.01 -5.37 -10.79
N VAL A 22 1.43 -4.65 -9.81
CA VAL A 22 0.35 -3.69 -10.10
C VAL A 22 0.84 -2.48 -10.89
N LEU A 23 2.10 -2.07 -10.72
CA LEU A 23 2.68 -1.02 -11.57
C LEU A 23 2.70 -1.44 -13.05
N ALA A 24 2.96 -2.72 -13.32
CA ALA A 24 2.93 -3.29 -14.67
C ALA A 24 1.51 -3.59 -15.21
N TRP A 25 0.59 -4.01 -14.34
CA TRP A 25 -0.84 -4.22 -14.66
C TRP A 25 -1.72 -3.42 -13.70
N PRO A 26 -1.99 -2.14 -13.99
CA PRO A 26 -2.74 -1.25 -13.10
C PRO A 26 -4.19 -1.70 -12.84
N GLU A 27 -4.74 -2.57 -13.68
CA GLU A 27 -6.05 -3.19 -13.51
C GLU A 27 -6.10 -4.23 -12.37
N LEU A 28 -4.94 -4.77 -11.96
CA LEU A 28 -4.85 -5.69 -10.84
C LEU A 28 -5.12 -4.94 -9.52
N THR A 29 -5.53 -5.70 -8.52
CA THR A 29 -5.87 -5.19 -7.20
C THR A 29 -5.14 -6.00 -6.14
N ILE A 30 -4.50 -5.30 -5.19
CA ILE A 30 -3.98 -5.94 -3.99
C ILE A 30 -5.13 -6.04 -2.99
N SER A 31 -5.34 -7.21 -2.42
CA SER A 31 -6.34 -7.43 -1.37
C SER A 31 -5.72 -8.19 -0.21
N TRP A 32 -6.48 -8.30 0.88
CA TRP A 32 -6.12 -9.11 2.03
C TRP A 32 -7.11 -10.26 2.16
N ALA A 33 -6.63 -11.47 1.89
CA ALA A 33 -7.41 -12.69 1.99
C ALA A 33 -7.53 -13.10 3.46
N ASP A 34 -8.73 -13.02 4.03
CA ASP A 34 -9.04 -13.42 5.41
C ASP A 34 -10.21 -14.42 5.54
N TRP A 35 -10.64 -14.97 4.40
CA TRP A 35 -11.78 -15.88 4.26
C TRP A 35 -11.37 -17.33 3.93
N TYR A 36 -10.08 -17.61 3.83
CA TYR A 36 -9.57 -18.98 3.66
C TYR A 36 -9.29 -19.64 5.01
N ASP A 37 -9.21 -20.97 5.03
CA ASP A 37 -8.71 -21.76 6.17
C ASP A 37 -7.21 -21.55 6.49
N ARG A 38 -6.62 -20.47 5.95
CA ARG A 38 -5.20 -20.09 6.10
C ARG A 38 -5.11 -18.76 6.85
N PRO A 39 -3.95 -18.46 7.49
CA PRO A 39 -3.70 -17.14 8.04
C PRO A 39 -3.94 -16.04 7.01
N ALA A 40 -4.42 -14.90 7.47
CA ALA A 40 -4.74 -13.80 6.58
C ALA A 40 -3.47 -13.28 5.89
N HIS A 41 -3.53 -13.05 4.59
CA HIS A 41 -2.35 -12.75 3.77
C HIS A 41 -2.66 -11.84 2.58
N LEU A 42 -1.61 -11.25 2.03
CA LEU A 42 -1.70 -10.42 0.83
C LEU A 42 -2.00 -11.27 -0.40
N ILE A 43 -2.89 -10.79 -1.26
CA ILE A 43 -3.15 -11.38 -2.58
C ILE A 43 -3.10 -10.29 -3.65
N VAL A 44 -2.68 -10.64 -4.86
CA VAL A 44 -2.88 -9.84 -6.07
C VAL A 44 -3.88 -10.57 -6.93
N GLN A 45 -4.97 -9.93 -7.32
CA GLN A 45 -6.04 -10.58 -8.07
C GLN A 45 -6.47 -9.77 -9.28
N SER A 46 -6.91 -10.51 -10.31
CA SER A 46 -7.53 -9.98 -11.51
C SER A 46 -9.04 -10.21 -11.49
N SER A 47 -9.78 -9.47 -12.32
CA SER A 47 -11.23 -9.67 -12.47
C SER A 47 -11.58 -11.00 -13.16
N SER A 48 -10.64 -11.65 -13.84
CA SER A 48 -10.81 -12.97 -14.48
C SER A 48 -10.71 -14.14 -13.50
N GLY A 49 -10.31 -13.88 -12.24
CA GLY A 49 -10.19 -14.91 -11.19
C GLY A 49 -8.77 -15.45 -10.99
N VAL A 50 -7.79 -15.01 -11.79
CA VAL A 50 -6.38 -15.34 -11.53
C VAL A 50 -5.89 -14.57 -10.30
N THR A 51 -5.36 -15.29 -9.32
CA THR A 51 -4.96 -14.76 -8.02
C THR A 51 -3.57 -15.25 -7.61
N LEU A 52 -2.69 -14.34 -7.22
CA LEU A 52 -1.38 -14.64 -6.65
C LEU A 52 -1.42 -14.45 -5.13
N HIS A 53 -1.17 -15.52 -4.38
CA HIS A 53 -1.26 -15.56 -2.93
C HIS A 53 0.12 -15.50 -2.27
N TYR A 54 0.33 -14.54 -1.38
CA TYR A 54 1.55 -14.40 -0.57
C TYR A 54 1.38 -15.02 0.84
N ALA A 55 1.00 -16.30 0.90
CA ALA A 55 0.54 -16.96 2.12
C ALA A 55 1.63 -17.62 2.98
N GLY A 56 2.88 -17.72 2.50
CA GLY A 56 3.90 -18.52 3.19
C GLY A 56 5.35 -18.22 2.82
N GLY A 57 6.29 -18.71 3.64
CA GLY A 57 7.73 -18.50 3.47
C GLY A 57 8.35 -19.25 2.28
N GLU A 58 7.69 -20.27 1.75
CA GLU A 58 8.19 -21.08 0.61
C GLU A 58 8.09 -20.36 -0.74
N GLY A 59 7.27 -19.30 -0.79
CA GLY A 59 7.03 -18.48 -1.98
C GLY A 59 5.54 -18.29 -2.25
N PRO A 60 5.18 -17.43 -3.22
CA PRO A 60 3.79 -17.21 -3.57
C PRO A 60 3.15 -18.41 -4.27
N VAL A 61 1.82 -18.51 -4.20
CA VAL A 61 1.02 -19.51 -4.92
C VAL A 61 0.17 -18.80 -5.95
N LEU A 62 0.31 -19.16 -7.22
CA LEU A 62 -0.55 -18.68 -8.30
C LEU A 62 -1.74 -19.63 -8.45
N THR A 63 -2.95 -19.08 -8.42
CA THR A 63 -4.20 -19.80 -8.65
C THR A 63 -4.83 -19.29 -9.94
N ALA A 64 -4.99 -20.18 -10.93
CA ALA A 64 -5.60 -19.87 -12.23
C ALA A 64 -6.37 -21.10 -12.74
N ASP A 65 -7.57 -20.89 -13.29
CA ASP A 65 -8.41 -21.96 -13.88
C ASP A 65 -8.63 -23.20 -12.99
N GLY A 66 -8.66 -23.00 -11.66
CA GLY A 66 -8.83 -24.07 -10.67
C GLY A 66 -7.56 -24.90 -10.41
N ALA A 67 -6.42 -24.51 -10.97
CA ALA A 67 -5.11 -25.06 -10.66
C ALA A 67 -4.32 -24.13 -9.73
N GLU A 68 -3.50 -24.72 -8.85
CA GLU A 68 -2.53 -24.01 -8.01
C GLU A 68 -1.11 -24.34 -8.47
N ALA A 69 -0.27 -23.32 -8.63
CA ALA A 69 1.14 -23.43 -8.94
C ALA A 69 1.98 -22.73 -7.85
N GLN A 70 2.81 -23.51 -7.14
CA GLN A 70 3.76 -22.97 -6.17
C GLN A 70 4.92 -22.32 -6.92
N LEU A 71 5.10 -21.01 -6.72
CA LEU A 71 6.21 -20.25 -7.27
C LEU A 71 7.34 -20.15 -6.26
N ARG A 72 8.56 -19.97 -6.76
CA ARG A 72 9.66 -19.53 -5.90
C ARG A 72 9.61 -18.03 -5.80
N TRP A 73 10.04 -17.59 -4.65
CA TRP A 73 10.29 -16.22 -4.29
C TRP A 73 11.19 -15.44 -5.26
N ALA A 74 12.13 -16.10 -5.95
CA ALA A 74 12.95 -15.49 -7.00
C ALA A 74 12.19 -15.27 -8.31
N ASP A 75 11.12 -16.04 -8.56
CA ASP A 75 10.32 -15.95 -9.78
C ASP A 75 9.42 -14.68 -9.78
N VAL A 76 9.20 -14.07 -8.60
CA VAL A 76 8.33 -12.89 -8.41
C VAL A 76 9.05 -11.61 -7.98
N GLU A 77 10.30 -11.71 -7.49
CA GLU A 77 11.10 -10.56 -7.03
C GLU A 77 11.86 -9.88 -8.17
N TYR A 78 12.44 -10.68 -9.06
CA TYR A 78 13.08 -10.17 -10.28
C TYR A 78 12.03 -9.98 -11.36
N PHE A 79 10.96 -9.26 -11.02
CA PHE A 79 9.89 -8.97 -11.94
C PHE A 79 10.44 -8.10 -13.07
N ASP A 80 10.74 -8.76 -14.19
CA ASP A 80 11.09 -8.16 -15.46
C ASP A 80 9.95 -8.51 -16.43
N LEU A 81 9.31 -7.51 -17.02
CA LEU A 81 8.25 -7.72 -18.01
C LEU A 81 8.71 -8.57 -19.21
N SER A 82 10.02 -8.67 -19.42
CA SER A 82 10.64 -9.47 -20.48
C SER A 82 11.17 -10.84 -20.02
N ASN A 83 10.87 -11.30 -18.79
CA ASN A 83 11.72 -12.26 -18.08
C ASN A 83 11.96 -13.60 -18.80
N GLN A 84 13.25 -13.91 -18.96
CA GLN A 84 13.84 -15.11 -19.54
C GLN A 84 13.80 -16.35 -18.59
N LEU A 85 12.99 -16.31 -17.52
CA LEU A 85 13.03 -17.27 -16.41
C LEU A 85 11.85 -18.27 -16.36
N GLY A 86 10.97 -18.26 -17.37
CA GLY A 86 10.03 -19.38 -17.63
C GLY A 86 8.61 -19.24 -17.09
N LEU A 87 8.21 -18.06 -16.58
CA LEU A 87 6.82 -17.69 -16.31
C LEU A 87 6.45 -16.53 -17.23
N ASP A 88 5.57 -16.78 -18.20
CA ASP A 88 4.98 -15.72 -19.00
C ASP A 88 3.75 -15.18 -18.27
N TRP A 89 3.92 -14.07 -17.56
CA TRP A 89 2.81 -13.42 -16.85
C TRP A 89 1.68 -13.00 -17.80
N ALA A 90 1.97 -12.80 -19.09
CA ALA A 90 0.96 -12.48 -20.08
C ALA A 90 -0.01 -13.66 -20.33
N ASP A 91 0.40 -14.91 -20.10
CA ASP A 91 -0.51 -16.06 -20.17
C ASP A 91 -1.60 -16.01 -19.08
N HIS A 92 -1.34 -15.26 -18.00
CA HIS A 92 -2.22 -15.18 -16.84
C HIS A 92 -3.03 -13.88 -16.80
N TRP A 93 -2.40 -12.74 -17.10
CA TRP A 93 -3.03 -11.41 -17.00
C TRP A 93 -3.08 -10.66 -18.33
N GLY A 94 -2.59 -11.26 -19.41
CA GLY A 94 -2.44 -10.59 -20.70
C GLY A 94 -1.21 -9.68 -20.75
N HIS A 95 -0.93 -9.13 -21.93
CA HIS A 95 0.12 -8.12 -22.06
C HIS A 95 -0.34 -6.79 -21.44
N PRO A 96 0.56 -6.04 -20.77
CA PRO A 96 0.27 -4.70 -20.30
C PRO A 96 -0.30 -3.86 -21.46
N THR A 97 -1.51 -3.32 -21.26
CA THR A 97 -2.27 -2.65 -22.32
C THR A 97 -1.96 -1.16 -22.44
N VAL A 98 -1.22 -0.59 -21.49
CA VAL A 98 -0.90 0.83 -21.39
C VAL A 98 0.61 0.96 -21.15
N PRO A 99 1.31 1.98 -21.71
CA PRO A 99 2.66 2.29 -21.24
C PRO A 99 2.62 2.45 -19.72
N VAL A 100 3.61 1.88 -19.03
CA VAL A 100 3.70 1.94 -17.57
C VAL A 100 3.72 3.42 -17.19
N GLN A 101 2.61 3.91 -16.67
CA GLN A 101 2.50 5.25 -16.11
C GLN A 101 1.97 5.07 -14.69
N PRO A 102 2.58 5.76 -13.72
CA PRO A 102 2.16 5.64 -12.34
C PRO A 102 0.70 6.12 -12.21
N THR A 103 -0.17 5.19 -11.84
CA THR A 103 -1.54 5.49 -11.42
C THR A 103 -1.55 5.83 -9.93
N ALA A 104 -2.64 6.46 -9.47
CA ALA A 104 -2.85 6.71 -8.04
C ALA A 104 -2.72 5.42 -7.22
N LYS A 105 -3.36 4.33 -7.67
CA LYS A 105 -3.27 2.99 -7.06
C LYS A 105 -1.84 2.48 -6.99
N SER A 106 -1.11 2.49 -8.10
CA SER A 106 0.26 1.99 -8.10
C SER A 106 1.17 2.84 -7.21
N ALA A 107 1.01 4.16 -7.21
CA ALA A 107 1.74 5.06 -6.31
C ALA A 107 1.46 4.73 -4.82
N ILE A 108 0.20 4.48 -4.46
CA ILE A 108 -0.19 4.09 -3.10
C ILE A 108 0.47 2.77 -2.71
N TYR A 109 0.37 1.74 -3.55
CA TYR A 109 0.98 0.44 -3.25
C TYR A 109 2.50 0.50 -3.18
N THR A 110 3.15 1.27 -4.06
CA THR A 110 4.60 1.50 -4.03
C THR A 110 5.01 2.23 -2.75
N ALA A 111 4.25 3.24 -2.30
CA ALA A 111 4.50 3.92 -1.03
C ALA A 111 4.31 2.99 0.19
N ILE A 112 3.30 2.12 0.18
CA ILE A 112 3.11 1.09 1.22
C ILE A 112 4.32 0.14 1.24
N ALA A 113 4.73 -0.38 0.09
CA ALA A 113 5.89 -1.27 -0.01
C ALA A 113 7.18 -0.60 0.50
N ALA A 114 7.32 0.70 0.26
CA ALA A 114 8.42 1.50 0.74
C ALA A 114 8.38 1.77 2.25
N LEU A 115 7.20 2.01 2.83
CA LEU A 115 6.98 2.17 4.27
C LEU A 115 7.19 0.87 5.05
N VAL A 116 6.65 -0.25 4.55
CA VAL A 116 6.77 -1.55 5.20
C VAL A 116 8.24 -1.93 5.28
N GLY A 117 8.98 -1.86 4.17
CA GLY A 117 10.43 -2.07 4.14
C GLY A 117 10.87 -3.39 4.79
N PRO A 118 12.17 -3.67 4.88
CA PRO A 118 12.68 -4.90 5.52
C PRO A 118 12.67 -4.85 7.06
N ASP A 119 12.30 -3.72 7.66
CA ASP A 119 12.34 -3.51 9.10
C ASP A 119 11.08 -4.08 9.78
N ASP A 120 11.27 -4.91 10.81
CA ASP A 120 10.18 -5.58 11.57
C ASP A 120 9.24 -4.61 12.34
N ALA A 121 9.45 -3.29 12.23
CA ALA A 121 8.66 -2.29 12.93
C ALA A 121 7.36 -1.92 12.18
N TRP A 122 7.30 -2.15 10.87
CA TRP A 122 6.21 -1.64 10.04
C TRP A 122 5.25 -2.74 9.59
N THR A 123 3.97 -2.41 9.59
CA THR A 123 2.90 -3.30 9.10
C THR A 123 1.91 -2.51 8.27
N ALA A 124 1.35 -3.16 7.24
CA ALA A 124 0.26 -2.63 6.45
C ALA A 124 -0.88 -3.65 6.43
N ARG A 125 -2.08 -3.20 6.77
CA ARG A 125 -3.29 -4.04 6.86
C ARG A 125 -4.51 -3.27 6.32
N PRO A 126 -5.56 -3.95 5.86
CA PRO A 126 -6.79 -3.26 5.48
C PRO A 126 -7.38 -2.48 6.66
N ALA A 127 -7.80 -1.26 6.41
CA ALA A 127 -8.71 -0.51 7.25
C ALA A 127 -10.14 -0.82 6.77
N LYS A 128 -10.73 -1.86 7.33
CA LYS A 128 -11.95 -2.47 6.82
C LYS A 128 -13.16 -1.56 6.94
N ILE A 129 -13.93 -1.45 5.87
CA ILE A 129 -15.23 -0.82 5.90
C ILE A 129 -16.30 -1.86 6.25
N LEU A 130 -16.12 -3.10 5.81
CA LEU A 130 -16.97 -4.23 6.21
C LEU A 130 -16.42 -4.88 7.49
N PHE A 131 -17.19 -4.81 8.56
CA PHE A 131 -16.84 -5.36 9.87
C PHE A 131 -17.82 -6.47 10.27
N ARG A 132 -17.35 -7.39 11.13
CA ARG A 132 -18.12 -8.60 11.50
C ARG A 132 -18.88 -8.45 12.83
N THR A 133 -18.68 -7.34 13.53
CA THR A 133 -19.27 -7.06 14.86
C THR A 133 -20.55 -6.23 14.75
N GLU A 134 -21.38 -6.24 15.80
CA GLU A 134 -22.58 -5.38 15.85
C GLU A 134 -22.22 -3.89 15.97
N ASP A 135 -21.19 -3.57 16.75
CA ASP A 135 -20.59 -2.23 16.82
C ASP A 135 -19.28 -2.21 16.02
N PRO A 136 -19.11 -1.34 15.00
CA PRO A 136 -17.85 -1.21 14.26
C PRO A 136 -16.65 -0.85 15.14
N LEU A 137 -16.85 -0.24 16.30
CA LEU A 137 -15.76 0.13 17.21
C LEU A 137 -15.16 -1.09 17.93
N ASP A 138 -15.87 -2.22 17.96
CA ASP A 138 -15.37 -3.46 18.56
C ASP A 138 -14.43 -4.23 17.63
N ASP A 139 -14.54 -4.05 16.31
CA ASP A 139 -13.67 -4.71 15.33
C ASP A 139 -12.31 -3.98 15.22
N PRO A 140 -11.18 -4.59 15.62
CA PRO A 140 -9.86 -3.94 15.62
C PRO A 140 -9.31 -3.60 14.22
N LEU A 141 -9.95 -4.09 13.15
CA LEU A 141 -9.60 -3.80 11.77
C LEU A 141 -10.52 -2.76 11.12
N ALA A 142 -11.62 -2.38 11.78
CA ALA A 142 -12.56 -1.44 11.22
C ALA A 142 -11.99 -0.01 11.10
N VAL A 143 -12.19 0.61 9.95
CA VAL A 143 -11.76 1.99 9.67
C VAL A 143 -12.41 3.00 10.62
N PHE A 144 -13.60 2.71 11.13
CA PHE A 144 -14.33 3.59 12.05
C PHE A 144 -13.56 3.87 13.35
N ARG A 145 -12.72 2.95 13.80
CA ARG A 145 -11.84 3.14 14.97
C ARG A 145 -10.73 4.17 14.72
N LEU A 146 -10.38 4.40 13.45
CA LEU A 146 -9.32 5.30 13.04
C LEU A 146 -9.80 6.75 12.95
N LEU A 147 -11.11 7.01 12.82
CA LEU A 147 -11.67 8.35 12.56
C LEU A 147 -11.30 9.40 13.63
N SER A 148 -11.08 8.99 14.88
CA SER A 148 -10.66 9.91 15.94
C SER A 148 -9.20 10.36 15.78
N ALA A 149 -8.34 9.46 15.34
CA ALA A 149 -6.91 9.69 15.09
C ALA A 149 -6.65 10.25 13.69
N PHE A 150 -7.52 9.98 12.72
CA PHE A 150 -7.42 10.41 11.33
C PHE A 150 -8.73 11.08 10.88
N PRO A 151 -9.04 12.30 11.36
CA PRO A 151 -10.33 12.93 11.05
C PRO A 151 -10.57 13.20 9.56
N SER A 152 -9.50 13.36 8.77
CA SER A 152 -9.58 13.54 7.31
C SER A 152 -10.14 12.30 6.58
N LEU A 153 -10.17 11.12 7.22
CA LEU A 153 -10.76 9.91 6.65
C LEU A 153 -12.29 9.97 6.56
N MET A 154 -12.94 10.85 7.33
CA MET A 154 -14.40 10.85 7.43
C MET A 154 -15.10 10.96 6.07
N THR A 155 -14.62 11.84 5.19
CA THR A 155 -15.18 12.05 3.85
C THR A 155 -14.99 10.82 2.97
N THR A 156 -13.80 10.23 2.97
CA THR A 156 -13.46 8.99 2.26
C THR A 156 -14.33 7.82 2.72
N VAL A 157 -14.44 7.60 4.04
CA VAL A 157 -15.25 6.53 4.62
C VAL A 157 -16.73 6.70 4.27
N GLN A 158 -17.26 7.92 4.37
CA GLN A 158 -18.64 8.21 3.98
C GLN A 158 -18.89 7.92 2.50
N TRP A 159 -17.94 8.29 1.64
CA TRP A 159 -18.03 8.02 0.21
C TRP A 159 -18.08 6.52 -0.08
N TYR A 160 -17.14 5.73 0.44
CA TYR A 160 -17.14 4.28 0.23
C TYR A 160 -18.35 3.58 0.85
N ALA A 161 -18.77 3.98 2.05
CA ALA A 161 -19.98 3.44 2.69
C ALA A 161 -21.23 3.71 1.82
N SER A 162 -21.29 4.85 1.12
CA SER A 162 -22.36 5.13 0.17
C SER A 162 -22.33 4.19 -1.04
N GLN A 163 -21.14 3.83 -1.54
CA GLN A 163 -20.99 2.86 -2.64
C GLN A 163 -21.44 1.46 -2.24
N LEU A 164 -21.09 1.03 -1.02
CA LEU A 164 -21.56 -0.22 -0.42
C LEU A 164 -23.08 -0.27 -0.33
N SER A 165 -23.72 0.80 0.15
CA SER A 165 -25.18 0.86 0.29
C SER A 165 -25.93 0.72 -1.05
N LEU A 166 -25.29 1.09 -2.17
CA LEU A 166 -25.81 0.93 -3.53
C LEU A 166 -25.53 -0.48 -4.09
N GLY A 167 -24.33 -1.03 -3.83
CA GLY A 167 -23.91 -2.36 -4.29
C GLY A 167 -24.60 -3.51 -3.52
N LEU A 168 -24.74 -3.39 -2.21
CA LEU A 168 -25.38 -4.38 -1.32
C LEU A 168 -26.88 -4.54 -1.59
N ARG A 169 -27.57 -3.48 -2.01
CA ARG A 169 -28.99 -3.56 -2.44
C ARG A 169 -29.19 -4.48 -3.64
N ARG A 170 -28.12 -4.83 -4.38
CA ARG A 170 -28.18 -5.72 -5.55
C ARG A 170 -27.71 -7.14 -5.26
N ALA A 171 -27.00 -7.38 -4.16
CA ALA A 171 -26.55 -8.72 -3.78
C ALA A 171 -27.69 -9.47 -3.07
N SER A 172 -28.30 -10.43 -3.75
CA SER A 172 -29.23 -11.38 -3.15
C SER A 172 -28.55 -12.17 -2.03
N ALA A 173 -29.26 -12.36 -0.91
CA ALA A 173 -28.77 -13.12 0.25
C ALA A 173 -28.12 -14.45 -0.17
N GLY A 174 -26.86 -14.66 0.23
CA GLY A 174 -26.13 -15.91 0.03
C GLY A 174 -24.96 -15.90 -0.95
N ARG A 175 -24.61 -14.76 -1.57
CA ARG A 175 -23.31 -14.60 -2.26
C ARG A 175 -22.32 -13.88 -1.35
N GLU A 176 -21.09 -14.41 -1.26
CA GLU A 176 -19.95 -13.68 -0.72
C GLU A 176 -19.86 -12.33 -1.44
N LEU A 177 -19.82 -11.27 -0.64
CA LEU A 177 -19.68 -9.93 -1.16
C LEU A 177 -18.25 -9.81 -1.67
N ALA A 178 -18.08 -9.78 -2.99
CA ALA A 178 -16.81 -9.46 -3.64
C ALA A 178 -16.47 -7.97 -3.44
N TRP A 179 -16.33 -7.56 -2.19
CA TRP A 179 -15.88 -6.23 -1.80
C TRP A 179 -14.38 -6.27 -1.61
N HIS A 180 -13.69 -5.40 -2.34
CA HIS A 180 -12.28 -5.12 -2.12
C HIS A 180 -12.17 -3.95 -1.15
N GLU A 181 -11.30 -4.08 -0.13
CA GLU A 181 -11.04 -3.04 0.86
C GLU A 181 -9.99 -2.05 0.32
N PRO A 182 -10.36 -0.81 -0.02
CA PRO A 182 -9.49 0.13 -0.73
C PRO A 182 -8.61 0.97 0.22
N LEU A 183 -8.82 0.86 1.53
CA LEU A 183 -8.13 1.62 2.55
C LEU A 183 -7.11 0.74 3.28
N TRP A 184 -5.88 1.24 3.38
CA TRP A 184 -4.76 0.53 4.00
C TRP A 184 -4.22 1.31 5.19
N GLN A 185 -4.35 0.74 6.39
CA GLN A 185 -3.71 1.26 7.59
C GLN A 185 -2.25 0.83 7.60
N VAL A 186 -1.34 1.80 7.61
CA VAL A 186 0.09 1.58 7.86
C VAL A 186 0.42 1.96 9.30
N SER A 187 1.13 1.07 9.98
CA SER A 187 1.47 1.22 11.40
C SER A 187 2.94 0.96 11.66
N ARG A 188 3.53 1.69 12.61
CA ARG A 188 4.88 1.48 13.12
C ARG A 188 4.81 1.10 14.59
N ASN A 189 5.42 -0.03 14.98
CA ASN A 189 5.39 -0.58 16.33
C ASN A 189 3.94 -0.69 16.89
N GLY A 190 3.00 -1.05 16.03
CA GLY A 190 1.57 -1.18 16.36
C GLY A 190 0.79 0.15 16.44
N GLN A 191 1.45 1.30 16.32
CA GLN A 191 0.78 2.60 16.25
C GLN A 191 0.49 2.98 14.79
N ALA A 192 -0.77 3.32 14.48
CA ALA A 192 -1.16 3.80 13.16
C ALA A 192 -0.46 5.13 12.84
N VAL A 193 0.17 5.21 11.67
CA VAL A 193 0.93 6.37 11.19
C VAL A 193 0.18 7.06 10.04
N ALA A 194 -0.29 6.27 9.09
CA ALA A 194 -1.01 6.74 7.91
C ALA A 194 -2.13 5.77 7.54
N VAL A 195 -3.15 6.29 6.87
CA VAL A 195 -4.10 5.48 6.11
C VAL A 195 -4.01 5.90 4.65
N LEU A 196 -3.74 4.95 3.78
CA LEU A 196 -3.59 5.19 2.34
C LEU A 196 -4.82 4.62 1.62
N ASP A 197 -5.45 5.48 0.83
CA ASP A 197 -6.59 5.18 0.00
C ASP A 197 -6.13 4.90 -1.43
N GLU A 198 -6.51 3.76 -1.98
CA GLU A 198 -6.24 3.36 -3.37
C GLU A 198 -6.60 4.43 -4.41
N ALA A 199 -7.56 5.32 -4.09
CA ALA A 199 -7.90 6.47 -4.94
C ALA A 199 -6.80 7.55 -5.01
N GLY A 200 -5.68 7.40 -4.30
CA GLY A 200 -4.54 8.31 -4.32
C GLY A 200 -4.45 9.26 -3.14
N ARG A 201 -5.29 9.08 -2.11
CA ARG A 201 -5.31 9.96 -0.93
C ARG A 201 -4.48 9.35 0.20
N VAL A 202 -3.58 10.14 0.78
CA VAL A 202 -2.83 9.77 1.98
C VAL A 202 -3.38 10.56 3.16
N HIS A 203 -3.83 9.85 4.19
CA HIS A 203 -4.37 10.43 5.42
C HIS A 203 -3.36 10.28 6.54
N LEU A 204 -2.94 11.41 7.13
CA LEU A 204 -2.01 11.41 8.26
C LEU A 204 -2.76 11.51 9.58
N ALA A 205 -2.14 10.95 10.62
CA ALA A 205 -2.65 11.05 11.97
C ALA A 205 -2.73 12.52 12.38
N ARG A 206 -3.69 12.84 13.25
CA ARG A 206 -3.85 14.17 13.84
C ARG A 206 -2.51 14.62 14.42
N VAL A 207 -2.04 15.75 13.93
CA VAL A 207 -0.67 16.18 14.18
C VAL A 207 -0.56 16.74 15.60
N SER A 208 0.47 16.31 16.34
CA SER A 208 0.93 17.03 17.52
C SER A 208 1.81 18.20 17.06
N THR A 209 1.71 19.36 17.70
CA THR A 209 2.25 20.67 17.27
C THR A 209 3.78 20.77 17.04
N ASN A 210 4.54 19.66 17.08
CA ASN A 210 6.00 19.63 17.04
C ASN A 210 6.57 18.69 15.94
N ASP A 211 5.84 18.46 14.85
CA ASP A 211 6.30 17.61 13.74
C ASP A 211 6.84 18.44 12.57
N ASP A 212 8.16 18.59 12.47
CA ASP A 212 8.83 19.38 11.43
C ASP A 212 8.52 18.85 10.02
N ASN A 213 8.30 17.54 9.86
CA ASN A 213 7.98 16.92 8.58
C ASN A 213 6.64 17.36 8.02
N LEU A 214 5.71 17.74 8.89
CA LEU A 214 4.44 18.30 8.46
C LEU A 214 4.66 19.63 7.73
N ALA A 215 5.57 20.48 8.20
CA ALA A 215 5.79 21.79 7.57
C ALA A 215 6.29 21.63 6.13
N ASP A 216 7.27 20.75 5.91
CA ASP A 216 7.81 20.44 4.59
C ASP A 216 6.73 19.84 3.67
N LEU A 217 5.93 18.90 4.21
CA LEU A 217 4.83 18.29 3.46
C LEU A 217 3.73 19.31 3.10
N LEU A 218 3.44 20.26 4.00
CA LEU A 218 2.49 21.33 3.75
C LEU A 218 2.96 22.31 2.69
N GLU A 219 4.25 22.63 2.66
CA GLU A 219 4.81 23.44 1.58
C GLU A 219 4.71 22.71 0.24
N LEU A 220 4.92 21.39 0.25
CA LEU A 220 4.87 20.55 -0.94
C LEU A 220 3.46 20.40 -1.54
N VAL A 221 2.43 20.21 -0.69
CA VAL A 221 1.07 19.86 -1.14
C VAL A 221 0.01 20.91 -0.78
N ALA A 222 0.43 22.16 -0.53
CA ALA A 222 -0.43 23.24 -0.03
C ALA A 222 -1.75 23.41 -0.80
N ASP A 223 -1.69 23.26 -2.13
CA ASP A 223 -2.82 23.51 -3.04
C ASP A 223 -3.84 22.35 -3.07
N ASP A 224 -3.43 21.12 -2.71
CA ASP A 224 -4.25 19.90 -2.79
C ASP A 224 -4.55 19.26 -1.42
N ALA A 225 -4.08 19.91 -0.35
CA ALA A 225 -4.27 19.48 1.03
C ALA A 225 -5.73 19.67 1.51
N ASP A 226 -6.26 18.66 2.20
CA ASP A 226 -7.52 18.76 2.94
C ASP A 226 -7.27 18.74 4.45
N TRP A 227 -7.90 19.68 5.15
CA TRP A 227 -7.74 19.92 6.58
C TRP A 227 -9.07 19.78 7.28
N VAL A 228 -9.21 18.72 8.07
CA VAL A 228 -10.45 18.43 8.80
C VAL A 228 -10.13 18.17 10.25
N ALA A 229 -10.61 19.02 11.16
CA ALA A 229 -10.52 18.82 12.61
C ALA A 229 -9.11 18.42 13.13
N GLY A 230 -8.05 19.03 12.57
CA GLY A 230 -6.65 18.76 12.90
C GLY A 230 -6.05 17.50 12.26
N GLY A 231 -6.83 16.77 11.47
CA GLY A 231 -6.35 15.76 10.54
C GLY A 231 -6.02 16.36 9.19
N PHE A 232 -5.08 15.72 8.50
CA PHE A 232 -4.52 16.17 7.23
C PHE A 232 -4.58 15.05 6.20
N SER A 233 -4.91 15.37 4.95
CA SER A 233 -4.72 14.45 3.84
C SER A 233 -4.31 15.19 2.57
N PHE A 234 -3.68 14.46 1.64
CA PHE A 234 -3.16 15.02 0.40
C PHE A 234 -3.20 13.99 -0.74
N ASP A 235 -3.06 14.46 -1.97
CA ASP A 235 -2.96 13.63 -3.17
C ASP A 235 -1.52 13.13 -3.37
N ILE A 236 -1.36 11.81 -3.48
CA ILE A 236 -0.05 11.17 -3.58
C ILE A 236 0.67 11.51 -4.89
N LEU A 237 -0.05 11.64 -6.00
CA LEU A 237 0.55 11.94 -7.29
C LEU A 237 1.03 13.37 -7.32
N ALA A 238 0.24 14.32 -6.78
CA ALA A 238 0.67 15.71 -6.64
C ALA A 238 1.94 15.83 -5.79
N ALA A 239 2.00 15.11 -4.67
CA ALA A 239 3.19 15.07 -3.82
C ALA A 239 4.41 14.49 -4.54
N LEU A 240 4.23 13.39 -5.28
CA LEU A 240 5.32 12.75 -6.04
C LEU A 240 5.80 13.63 -7.21
N ASP A 241 4.90 14.33 -7.89
CA ASP A 241 5.27 15.30 -8.93
C ASP A 241 6.17 16.40 -8.36
N GLY A 242 5.83 16.92 -7.17
CA GLY A 242 6.67 17.89 -6.46
C GLY A 242 8.02 17.33 -5.98
N LEU A 243 8.17 15.99 -5.95
CA LEU A 243 9.38 15.27 -5.54
C LEU A 243 10.12 14.59 -6.69
N ASP A 244 9.82 14.95 -7.95
CA ASP A 244 10.40 14.30 -9.14
C ASP A 244 10.25 12.76 -9.13
N GLY A 245 9.14 12.25 -8.59
CA GLY A 245 8.83 10.83 -8.47
C GLY A 245 9.59 10.09 -7.35
N ASP A 246 10.27 10.80 -6.44
CA ASP A 246 11.04 10.20 -5.33
C ASP A 246 10.12 9.65 -4.22
N VAL A 247 9.92 8.33 -4.25
CA VAL A 247 9.09 7.61 -3.28
C VAL A 247 9.74 7.60 -1.90
N ASP A 248 11.06 7.51 -1.82
CA ASP A 248 11.77 7.46 -0.54
C ASP A 248 11.64 8.80 0.19
N ALA A 249 11.71 9.91 -0.55
CA ALA A 249 11.46 11.25 -0.01
C ALA A 249 10.02 11.40 0.48
N LEU A 250 9.02 10.94 -0.30
CA LEU A 250 7.62 10.96 0.12
C LEU A 250 7.41 10.16 1.41
N VAL A 251 7.96 8.94 1.47
CA VAL A 251 7.83 8.09 2.66
C VAL A 251 8.42 8.77 3.87
N ALA A 252 9.58 9.42 3.75
CA ALA A 252 10.19 10.15 4.85
C ALA A 252 9.30 11.30 5.37
N LEU A 253 8.53 11.97 4.50
CA LEU A 253 7.53 12.98 4.90
C LEU A 253 6.33 12.38 5.64
N ILE A 254 5.89 11.19 5.25
CA ILE A 254 4.76 10.51 5.88
C ILE A 254 5.11 10.04 7.30
N VAL A 255 6.38 9.73 7.57
CA VAL A 255 6.82 9.22 8.88
C VAL A 255 7.05 10.37 9.88
N PRO A 256 6.31 10.41 11.02
CA PRO A 256 6.51 11.41 12.05
C PRO A 256 7.93 11.41 12.62
N GLY A 257 8.51 12.60 12.80
CA GLY A 257 9.81 12.76 13.44
C GLY A 257 11.03 12.24 12.64
N ALA A 258 10.88 11.95 11.35
CA ALA A 258 12.02 11.68 10.47
C ALA A 258 12.75 13.00 10.17
N ARG A 259 13.55 13.49 11.13
CA ARG A 259 14.34 14.71 10.97
C ARG A 259 15.23 14.62 9.71
N HIS A 260 15.16 15.67 8.88
CA HIS A 260 16.08 15.95 7.75
C HIS A 260 15.86 15.17 6.44
N ALA A 261 14.61 14.86 6.06
CA ALA A 261 14.34 14.43 4.68
C ALA A 261 14.63 15.55 3.66
N PHE A 262 14.38 16.81 4.05
CA PHE A 262 14.71 18.00 3.27
C PHE A 262 15.90 18.73 3.88
N GLY A 263 17.07 18.06 3.89
CA GLY A 263 18.31 18.83 3.81
C GLY A 263 18.28 19.70 2.54
N PRO A 264 18.85 20.92 2.53
CA PRO A 264 18.71 21.86 1.43
C PRO A 264 19.25 21.22 0.15
N ARG A 265 18.35 20.69 -0.68
CA ARG A 265 18.59 20.05 -1.99
C ARG A 265 19.91 19.27 -2.09
N ARG A 266 19.86 17.96 -1.82
CA ARG A 266 20.95 16.99 -2.12
C ARG A 266 22.30 17.30 -1.43
N SER A 267 22.69 16.40 -0.53
CA SER A 267 24.08 16.17 -0.09
C SER A 267 24.87 17.39 0.41
N TRP A 268 24.79 17.70 1.70
CA TRP A 268 26.01 18.00 2.48
C TRP A 268 25.74 17.91 3.99
N SER A 269 26.23 16.85 4.63
CA SER A 269 26.39 16.81 6.09
C SER A 269 27.86 17.05 6.42
N PRO A 270 28.21 18.09 7.21
CA PRO A 270 29.59 18.32 7.66
C PRO A 270 30.16 17.17 8.51
N ALA A 271 29.30 16.25 8.97
CA ALA A 271 29.66 15.15 9.85
C ALA A 271 30.01 13.84 9.11
N ALA A 272 29.70 13.71 7.81
CA ALA A 272 29.93 12.47 7.07
C ALA A 272 30.05 12.69 5.54
N PRO A 273 31.21 13.19 5.05
CA PRO A 273 31.41 13.52 3.63
C PRO A 273 31.60 12.30 2.70
N GLY A 274 31.35 11.08 3.18
CA GLY A 274 31.68 9.84 2.46
C GLY A 274 30.53 8.88 2.22
N GLN A 275 29.28 9.24 2.54
CA GLN A 275 28.14 8.39 2.18
C GLN A 275 27.79 8.64 0.71
N GLU A 276 27.96 7.60 -0.10
CA GLU A 276 27.42 7.56 -1.46
C GLU A 276 25.93 7.88 -1.41
N PRO A 277 25.42 8.79 -2.27
CA PRO A 277 24.00 9.02 -2.37
C PRO A 277 23.33 7.70 -2.77
N VAL A 278 22.47 7.18 -1.89
CA VAL A 278 21.58 6.09 -2.26
C VAL A 278 20.73 6.60 -3.42
N ASN A 279 20.76 5.92 -4.55
CA ASN A 279 19.88 6.27 -5.66
C ASN A 279 18.43 6.15 -5.18
N PRO A 280 17.62 7.22 -5.25
CA PRO A 280 16.26 7.18 -4.74
C PRO A 280 15.42 6.22 -5.57
N ARG A 281 14.47 5.53 -4.93
CA ARG A 281 13.41 4.80 -5.63
C ARG A 281 12.53 5.81 -6.33
N ARG A 282 12.57 5.77 -7.66
CA ARG A 282 11.73 6.59 -8.53
C ARG A 282 10.55 5.76 -9.00
N LEU A 283 9.37 6.37 -9.01
CA LEU A 283 8.28 5.91 -9.87
C LEU A 283 8.68 6.24 -11.31
N GLU A 284 9.40 5.32 -11.96
CA GLU A 284 9.68 5.41 -13.39
C GLU A 284 8.50 4.83 -14.21
N PRO A 285 8.26 5.37 -15.42
CA PRO A 285 7.43 4.72 -16.43
C PRO A 285 8.12 3.52 -17.09
#